data_AF-A0AA44DFP0-F1
#
_entry.id   AF-A0AA44DFP0-F1
#
_cell.length_a   1.000
_cell.length_b   1.000
_cell.length_c   1.000
_cell.angle_alpha   90.00
_cell.angle_beta   90.00
_cell.angle_gamma   90.00
#
_symmetry.space_group_name_H-M   'P 1'
#
loop_
_entity.id
_entity.type
_entity.pdbx_description
1 polymer ?
#
loop_
_entity_poly.entity_id
_entity_poly.type
_entity_poly.pdbx_seq_one_letter_code
_entity_poly.pdbx_strand_id
1 'polypeptide(L)'
;MERALGEALARTTSSPGRSFRRRGVILADLAAVGVRRCDPEQAVAYGGEAVALAEASSSGYVARRLQDLCDELAPLGRDPRVAELRGRIVALDTP
;
A
#
# COMPACT_ATOMS: atom_id res chain seq x y z
N MET A 1 4.33 19.95 -34.27
CA MET A 1 5.20 20.14 -33.09
C MET A 1 4.45 19.68 -31.85
N GLU A 2 4.39 18.37 -31.61
CA GLU A 2 3.62 17.80 -30.48
C GLU A 2 4.43 16.80 -29.63
N ARG A 3 5.62 16.41 -30.09
CA ARG A 3 6.47 15.44 -29.38
C ARG A 3 7.21 16.02 -28.17
N ALA A 4 7.40 17.34 -28.13
CA ALA A 4 8.04 18.00 -27.00
C ALA A 4 7.14 18.07 -25.75
N LEU A 5 5.82 18.00 -25.91
CA LEU A 5 4.88 18.09 -24.78
C LEU A 5 4.84 16.79 -23.95
N GLY A 6 4.97 15.64 -24.62
CA GLY A 6 5.05 14.33 -23.95
C GLY A 6 6.33 14.16 -23.13
N GLU A 7 7.47 14.65 -23.64
CA GLU A 7 8.74 14.61 -22.90
C GLU A 7 8.82 15.64 -21.77
N ALA A 8 8.20 16.81 -21.92
CA ALA A 8 8.15 17.82 -20.87
C ALA A 8 7.29 17.38 -19.68
N LEU A 9 6.20 16.64 -19.94
CA LEU A 9 5.40 15.99 -18.89
C LEU A 9 6.15 14.83 -18.24
N ALA A 10 6.88 14.01 -19.01
CA ALA A 10 7.74 12.96 -18.44
C ALA A 10 8.86 13.51 -17.54
N ARG A 11 9.41 14.69 -17.86
CA ARG A 11 10.41 15.39 -17.02
C ARG A 11 9.82 16.13 -15.82
N THR A 12 8.53 16.48 -15.84
CA THR A 12 7.84 17.10 -14.70
C THR A 12 7.11 16.08 -13.83
N THR A 13 6.96 14.84 -14.30
CA THR A 13 6.44 13.75 -13.49
C THR A 13 7.54 13.13 -12.63
N SER A 14 7.24 13.11 -11.33
CA SER A 14 7.72 12.10 -10.40
C SER A 14 9.10 12.38 -9.79
N SER A 15 9.12 13.26 -8.78
CA SER A 15 9.87 12.89 -7.59
C SER A 15 9.44 11.46 -7.21
N PRO A 16 10.34 10.46 -7.16
CA PRO A 16 9.97 9.05 -6.97
C PRO A 16 8.97 8.86 -5.82
N GLY A 17 9.12 9.63 -4.74
CA GLY A 17 8.21 9.62 -3.59
C GLY A 17 6.71 9.87 -3.90
N ARG A 18 6.33 10.61 -4.95
CA ARG A 18 4.90 10.91 -5.23
C ARG A 18 4.18 9.74 -5.93
N SER A 19 4.89 9.01 -6.79
CA SER A 19 4.37 7.81 -7.46
C SER A 19 4.24 6.65 -6.47
N PHE A 20 5.19 6.49 -5.55
CA PHE A 20 5.09 5.51 -4.46
C PHE A 20 3.96 5.82 -3.48
N ARG A 21 3.79 7.09 -3.06
CA ARG A 21 2.67 7.47 -2.18
C ARG A 21 1.31 7.15 -2.81
N ARG A 22 1.09 7.52 -4.08
CA ARG A 22 -0.21 7.29 -4.73
C ARG A 22 -0.48 5.79 -4.93
N ARG A 23 0.54 5.02 -5.30
CA ARG A 23 0.44 3.58 -5.50
C ARG A 23 0.21 2.83 -4.17
N GLY A 24 0.86 3.26 -3.08
CA GLY A 24 0.67 2.69 -1.75
C GLY A 24 -0.76 2.90 -1.22
N VAL A 25 -1.34 4.08 -1.46
CA VAL A 25 -2.74 4.36 -1.10
C VAL A 25 -3.70 3.48 -1.90
N ILE A 26 -3.50 3.35 -3.21
CA ILE A 26 -4.37 2.50 -4.05
C ILE A 26 -4.33 1.04 -3.59
N LEU A 27 -3.14 0.52 -3.29
CA LEU A 27 -2.98 -0.86 -2.82
C LEU A 27 -3.63 -1.06 -1.43
N ALA A 28 -3.49 -0.10 -0.51
CA ALA A 28 -4.17 -0.14 0.78
C ALA A 28 -5.70 -0.09 0.63
N ASP A 29 -6.23 0.76 -0.25
CA ASP A 29 -7.67 0.83 -0.51
C ASP A 29 -8.21 -0.45 -1.16
N LEU A 30 -7.45 -1.08 -2.07
CA LEU A 30 -7.78 -2.38 -2.66
C LEU A 30 -7.77 -3.50 -1.62
N ALA A 31 -6.81 -3.49 -0.70
CA ALA A 31 -6.81 -4.42 0.42
C ALA A 31 -8.05 -4.23 1.31
N ALA A 32 -8.44 -2.98 1.59
CA ALA A 32 -9.67 -2.68 2.34
C ALA A 32 -10.95 -3.14 1.60
N VAL A 33 -10.96 -3.11 0.25
CA VAL A 33 -12.04 -3.74 -0.53
C VAL A 33 -12.09 -5.25 -0.28
N GLY A 34 -10.93 -5.92 -0.26
CA GLY A 34 -10.83 -7.35 0.08
C GLY A 34 -11.40 -7.64 1.48
N VAL A 35 -11.06 -6.81 2.47
CA VAL A 35 -11.64 -6.89 3.82
C VAL A 35 -13.16 -6.80 3.80
N ARG A 36 -13.71 -5.76 3.16
CA ARG A 36 -15.16 -5.55 3.08
C ARG A 36 -15.90 -6.68 2.35
N ARG A 37 -15.22 -7.38 1.45
CA ARG A 37 -15.75 -8.54 0.72
C ARG A 37 -15.58 -9.87 1.47
N CYS A 38 -14.97 -9.86 2.65
CA CYS A 38 -14.54 -11.06 3.37
C CYS A 38 -13.65 -11.97 2.51
N ASP A 39 -12.81 -11.36 1.67
CA ASP A 39 -11.87 -12.04 0.79
C ASP A 39 -10.44 -11.88 1.36
N PRO A 40 -9.99 -12.84 2.19
CA PRO A 40 -8.67 -12.75 2.83
C PRO A 40 -7.53 -12.90 1.81
N GLU A 41 -7.74 -13.58 0.68
CA GLU A 41 -6.72 -13.72 -0.36
C GLU A 41 -6.45 -12.35 -1.02
N GLN A 42 -7.52 -11.64 -1.38
CA GLN A 42 -7.42 -10.31 -1.96
C GLN A 42 -6.81 -9.29 -0.99
N ALA A 43 -7.21 -9.35 0.28
CA ALA A 43 -6.66 -8.49 1.33
C ALA A 43 -5.15 -8.71 1.53
N VAL A 44 -4.71 -9.98 1.54
CA VAL A 44 -3.30 -10.35 1.70
C VAL A 44 -2.47 -9.98 0.48
N ALA A 45 -2.97 -10.22 -0.73
CA ALA A 45 -2.26 -9.90 -1.96
C ALA A 45 -1.96 -8.40 -2.07
N TYR A 46 -3.00 -7.56 -1.96
CA TYR A 46 -2.83 -6.11 -2.08
C TYR A 46 -2.15 -5.48 -0.87
N GLY A 47 -2.42 -5.99 0.33
CA GLY A 47 -1.75 -5.53 1.55
C GLY A 47 -0.25 -5.85 1.53
N GLY A 48 0.13 -7.03 1.04
CA GLY A 48 1.53 -7.44 0.90
C GLY A 48 2.30 -6.58 -0.12
N GLU A 49 1.67 -6.25 -1.25
CA GLU A 49 2.25 -5.30 -2.21
C GLU A 49 2.41 -3.89 -1.60
N ALA A 50 1.42 -3.42 -0.83
CA ALA A 50 1.50 -2.12 -0.16
C ALA A 50 2.65 -2.07 0.85
N VAL A 51 2.86 -3.13 1.62
CA VAL A 51 3.99 -3.28 2.56
C VAL A 51 5.32 -3.23 1.83
N ALA A 52 5.49 -4.02 0.77
CA ALA A 52 6.73 -4.01 -0.01
C ALA A 52 7.03 -2.63 -0.62
N LEU A 53 5.97 -1.91 -1.03
CA LEU A 53 6.08 -0.54 -1.52
C LEU A 53 6.45 0.46 -0.40
N ALA A 54 5.93 0.27 0.81
CA ALA A 54 6.27 1.09 1.97
C ALA A 54 7.74 0.91 2.38
N GLU A 55 8.23 -0.34 2.41
CA GLU A 55 9.65 -0.68 2.64
C GLU A 55 10.53 -0.03 1.58
N ALA A 56 10.20 -0.23 0.29
CA ALA A 56 10.98 0.31 -0.82
C ALA A 56 10.97 1.84 -0.91
N SER A 57 9.91 2.49 -0.42
CA SER A 57 9.78 3.95 -0.49
C SER A 57 10.19 4.68 0.79
N SER A 58 10.38 3.97 1.91
CA SER A 58 10.57 4.54 3.26
C SER A 58 9.58 5.68 3.58
N SER A 59 8.37 5.60 3.02
CA SER A 59 7.40 6.67 3.12
C SER A 59 6.53 6.46 4.35
N GLY A 60 6.84 7.17 5.44
CA GLY A 60 6.06 7.12 6.69
C GLY A 60 4.56 7.38 6.51
N TYR A 61 4.16 8.10 5.45
CA TYR A 61 2.74 8.27 5.09
C TYR A 61 2.06 6.96 4.67
N VAL A 62 2.76 6.10 3.91
CA VAL A 62 2.22 4.79 3.49
C VAL A 62 2.20 3.83 4.68
N ALA A 63 3.23 3.87 5.53
CA ALA A 63 3.25 3.11 6.79
C ALA A 63 2.06 3.48 7.69
N ARG A 64 1.79 4.78 7.89
CA ARG A 64 0.60 5.24 8.64
C ARG A 64 -0.71 4.74 8.02
N ARG A 65 -0.84 4.78 6.69
CA ARG A 65 -2.04 4.30 6.01
C ARG A 65 -2.21 2.78 6.12
N LEU A 66 -1.11 2.04 6.11
CA LEU A 66 -1.11 0.60 6.37
C LEU A 66 -1.51 0.28 7.80
N GLN A 67 -1.13 1.11 8.78
CA GLN A 67 -1.60 0.97 10.16
C GLN A 67 -3.12 1.11 10.25
N ASP A 68 -3.72 2.11 9.60
CA ASP A 68 -5.19 2.24 9.55
C ASP A 68 -5.84 0.97 8.94
N LEU A 69 -5.24 0.43 7.87
CA LEU A 69 -5.70 -0.82 7.25
C LEU A 69 -5.52 -2.03 8.19
N CYS A 70 -4.49 -2.03 9.03
CA CYS A 70 -4.27 -3.08 10.03
C CYS A 70 -5.47 -3.21 10.97
N ASP A 71 -6.08 -2.10 11.38
CA ASP A 71 -7.29 -2.11 12.19
C ASP A 71 -8.50 -2.61 11.40
N GLU A 72 -8.61 -2.24 10.12
CA GLU A 72 -9.65 -2.79 9.23
C GLU A 72 -9.49 -4.30 9.01
N LEU A 73 -8.28 -4.85 9.05
CA LEU A 73 -8.01 -6.30 8.91
C LEU A 73 -8.37 -7.12 10.15
N ALA A 74 -8.67 -6.48 11.29
CA ALA A 74 -9.03 -7.17 12.54
C ALA A 74 -10.16 -8.22 12.43
N PRO A 75 -11.25 -8.01 11.67
CA PRO A 75 -12.32 -9.00 11.49
C PRO A 75 -11.86 -10.26 10.75
N LEU A 76 -10.83 -10.14 9.91
CA LEU A 76 -10.22 -11.24 9.16
C LEU A 76 -9.05 -11.90 9.89
N GLY A 77 -8.75 -11.49 11.12
CA GLY A 77 -7.61 -11.98 11.90
C GLY A 77 -7.63 -13.47 12.29
N ARG A 78 -8.70 -14.20 11.93
CA ARG A 78 -8.75 -15.67 12.02
C ARG A 78 -7.92 -16.35 10.92
N ASP A 79 -7.66 -15.66 9.82
CA ASP A 79 -6.82 -16.18 8.74
C ASP A 79 -5.33 -15.96 9.09
N PRO A 80 -4.50 -17.02 9.08
CA PRO A 80 -3.08 -16.92 9.43
C PRO A 80 -2.30 -15.99 8.47
N ARG A 81 -2.73 -15.88 7.21
CA ARG A 81 -2.08 -15.01 6.22
C ARG A 81 -2.35 -13.54 6.53
N VAL A 82 -3.56 -13.23 7.00
CA VAL A 82 -3.93 -11.88 7.46
C VAL A 82 -3.17 -11.54 8.74
N ALA A 83 -3.01 -12.48 9.66
CA ALA A 83 -2.22 -12.28 10.87
C ALA A 83 -0.74 -12.00 10.55
N GLU A 84 -0.14 -12.73 9.61
CA GLU A 84 1.21 -12.47 9.12
C GLU A 84 1.33 -11.08 8.46
N LEU A 85 0.37 -10.71 7.61
CA LEU A 85 0.33 -9.38 7.00
C LEU A 85 0.27 -8.27 8.06
N ARG A 86 -0.59 -8.40 9.07
CA ARG A 86 -0.66 -7.44 10.19
C ARG A 86 0.69 -7.34 10.91
N GLY A 87 1.36 -8.47 11.15
CA GLY A 87 2.70 -8.50 11.74
C GLY A 87 3.72 -7.70 10.92
N ARG A 88 3.73 -7.87 9.60
CA ARG A 88 4.59 -7.10 8.70
C ARG A 88 4.27 -5.60 8.71
N ILE A 89 2.99 -5.23 8.73
CA ILE A 89 2.56 -3.83 8.81
C ILE A 89 3.03 -3.18 10.11
N VAL A 90 2.88 -3.86 11.25
CA VAL A 90 3.36 -3.40 12.56
C VAL A 90 4.88 -3.21 12.56
N ALA A 91 5.63 -4.11 11.92
CA ALA A 91 7.08 -3.99 11.81
C ALA A 91 7.55 -2.74 11.01
N LEU A 92 6.71 -2.15 10.17
CA LEU A 92 7.03 -0.92 9.44
C LEU A 92 6.98 0.35 10.30
N ASP A 93 6.28 0.32 11.43
CA ASP A 93 6.13 1.46 12.34
C ASP A 93 7.20 1.48 13.44
N THR A 94 7.85 0.34 13.71
CA THR A 94 8.97 0.25 14.65
C THR A 94 10.23 0.92 14.08
N PRO A 95 10.71 2.03 14.67
CA PRO A 95 11.96 2.70 14.28
C PRO A 95 13.21 1.96 14.76
#